data_AF-A0A357SXF0-F1
#
_entry.id   AF-A0A357SXF0-F1
#
_cell.length_a   1.000
_cell.length_b   1.000
_cell.length_c   1.000
_cell.angle_alpha   90.00
_cell.angle_beta   90.00
_cell.angle_gamma   90.00
#
_symmetry.space_group_name_H-M   'P 1'
#
loop_
_entity.id
_entity.type
_entity.pdbx_description
1 polymer ?
#
loop_
_entity_poly.entity_id
_entity_poly.type
_entity_poly.pdbx_seq_one_letter_code
_entity_poly.pdbx_strand_id
1 'polypeptide(L)'
;VYEARHEIKKVLDEIDLRVINFVPVIPELRELDNEKRKYGREMFERGLEVAKTIGTEFIQIDSFPPCLECLDGVQYDSENV
;
A
#
# COMPACT_ATOMS: atom_id res chain seq x y z
N VAL A 1 12.92 -7.23 -5.27
CA VAL A 1 12.26 -6.12 -4.54
C VAL A 1 13.17 -5.49 -3.50
N TYR A 2 13.83 -6.28 -2.63
CA TYR A 2 14.76 -5.73 -1.62
C TYR A 2 16.02 -5.08 -2.22
N GLU A 3 16.59 -5.62 -3.30
CA GLU A 3 17.74 -5.00 -3.98
C GLU A 3 17.36 -3.80 -4.87
N ALA A 4 16.23 -3.92 -5.59
CA ALA A 4 15.78 -2.92 -6.55
C ALA A 4 15.51 -1.53 -5.95
N ARG A 5 15.22 -1.40 -4.65
CA ARG A 5 15.04 -0.08 -4.01
C ARG A 5 16.30 0.79 -4.06
N HIS A 6 17.49 0.17 -4.06
CA HIS A 6 18.75 0.91 -4.16
C HIS A 6 18.99 1.40 -5.58
N GLU A 7 18.58 0.61 -6.58
CA GLU A 7 18.56 1.02 -7.99
C GLU A 7 17.58 2.16 -8.20
N ILE A 8 16.37 2.10 -7.62
CA ILE A 8 15.40 3.19 -7.66
C ILE A 8 16.00 4.46 -7.03
N LYS A 9 16.60 4.36 -5.83
CA LYS A 9 17.24 5.51 -5.18
C LYS A 9 18.35 6.11 -6.06
N LYS A 10 19.17 5.27 -6.68
CA LYS A 10 20.23 5.70 -7.58
C LYS A 10 19.66 6.50 -8.77
N VAL A 11 18.60 5.98 -9.41
CA VAL A 11 17.96 6.68 -10.53
C VAL A 11 17.36 8.00 -10.08
N LEU A 12 16.68 8.05 -8.92
CA LEU A 12 16.12 9.29 -8.35
C LEU A 12 17.21 10.35 -8.15
N ASP A 13 18.38 9.96 -7.64
CA ASP A 13 19.51 10.87 -7.42
C ASP A 13 20.12 11.35 -8.73
N GLU A 14 20.23 10.48 -9.74
CA GLU A 14 20.78 10.82 -11.06
C GLU A 14 19.94 11.87 -11.80
N ILE A 15 18.63 11.89 -11.55
CA ILE A 15 17.69 12.82 -12.21
C ILE A 15 17.25 13.99 -11.30
N ASP A 16 17.83 14.12 -10.10
CA ASP A 16 17.46 15.13 -9.10
C ASP A 16 15.95 15.13 -8.78
N LEU A 17 15.34 13.93 -8.68
CA LEU A 17 13.93 13.77 -8.38
C LEU A 17 13.72 13.38 -6.91
N ARG A 18 12.94 14.22 -6.21
CA ARG A 18 12.51 13.95 -4.85
C ARG A 18 11.16 13.24 -4.81
N VAL A 19 11.09 12.12 -4.10
CA VAL A 19 9.82 11.45 -3.80
C VAL A 19 9.18 12.12 -2.58
N ILE A 20 7.99 12.68 -2.74
CA ILE A 20 7.26 13.32 -1.63
C ILE A 20 6.38 12.30 -0.90
N ASN A 21 5.75 11.39 -1.64
CA ASN A 21 4.83 10.39 -1.08
C ASN A 21 5.11 9.01 -1.67
N PHE A 22 5.25 8.01 -0.81
CA PHE A 22 5.32 6.61 -1.18
C PHE A 22 4.08 5.88 -0.68
N VAL A 23 3.42 5.15 -1.58
CA VAL A 23 2.13 4.54 -1.30
C VAL A 23 2.21 3.03 -1.46
N PRO A 24 2.49 2.26 -0.39
CA PRO A 24 2.30 0.83 -0.43
C PRO A 24 0.80 0.50 -0.45
N VAL A 25 0.41 -0.32 -1.42
CA VAL A 25 -0.95 -0.88 -1.52
C VAL A 25 -0.99 -2.15 -0.67
N ILE A 26 -1.75 -2.12 0.44
CA ILE A 26 -1.80 -3.21 1.42
C ILE A 26 -3.26 -3.49 1.80
N PRO A 27 -3.98 -4.27 0.98
CA PRO A 27 -5.39 -4.61 1.23
C PRO A 27 -5.60 -5.32 2.56
N GLU A 28 -4.62 -6.13 2.98
CA GLU A 28 -4.74 -7.00 4.14
C GLU A 28 -4.90 -6.24 5.47
N LEU A 29 -4.53 -4.96 5.51
CA LEU A 29 -4.75 -4.10 6.68
C LEU A 29 -6.24 -3.94 7.04
N ARG A 30 -7.14 -4.13 6.06
CA ARG A 30 -8.58 -3.97 6.21
C ARG A 30 -9.34 -5.30 6.29
N GLU A 31 -8.67 -6.43 6.15
CA GLU A 31 -9.28 -7.76 6.22
C GLU A 31 -9.91 -8.06 7.59
N LEU A 32 -10.96 -8.88 7.61
CA LEU A 32 -11.59 -9.32 8.86
C LEU A 32 -10.71 -10.35 9.61
N ASP A 33 -10.04 -11.21 8.85
CA ASP A 33 -9.14 -12.25 9.35
C ASP A 33 -7.92 -11.63 10.08
N ASN A 34 -7.63 -12.12 11.29
CA ASN A 34 -6.55 -11.62 12.14
C ASN A 34 -5.15 -11.89 11.56
N GLU A 35 -4.94 -13.07 10.97
CA GLU A 35 -3.64 -13.45 10.40
C GLU A 35 -3.37 -12.65 9.13
N LYS A 36 -4.39 -12.37 8.32
CA LYS A 36 -4.25 -11.44 7.19
C LYS A 36 -3.89 -10.03 7.66
N ARG A 37 -4.58 -9.50 8.68
CA ARG A 37 -4.22 -8.19 9.25
C ARG A 37 -2.81 -8.16 9.82
N LYS A 38 -2.34 -9.25 10.42
CA LYS A 38 -0.96 -9.38 10.87
C LYS A 38 0.02 -9.33 9.70
N TYR A 39 -0.24 -10.10 8.65
CA TYR A 39 0.55 -10.05 7.42
C TYR A 39 0.57 -8.64 6.79
N GLY A 40 -0.57 -7.93 6.78
CA GLY A 40 -0.63 -6.54 6.31
C GLY A 40 0.29 -5.60 7.10
N ARG A 41 0.40 -5.78 8.42
CA ARG A 41 1.36 -5.01 9.26
C ARG A 41 2.81 -5.34 8.90
N GLU A 42 3.13 -6.62 8.67
CA GLU A 42 4.47 -7.03 8.22
C GLU A 42 4.81 -6.43 6.84
N MET A 43 3.83 -6.32 5.93
CA MET A 43 4.03 -5.65 4.64
C MET A 43 4.22 -4.14 4.81
N PHE A 44 3.53 -3.51 5.77
CA PHE A 44 3.73 -2.11 6.07
C PHE A 44 5.15 -1.83 6.59
N GLU A 45 5.68 -2.67 7.46
CA GLU A 45 7.07 -2.59 7.94
C GLU A 45 8.07 -2.66 6.77
N ARG A 46 7.87 -3.59 5.82
CA ARG A 46 8.69 -3.67 4.60
C ARG A 46 8.53 -2.42 3.72
N GLY A 47 7.33 -1.87 3.62
CA GLY A 47 7.06 -0.62 2.93
C GLY A 47 7.83 0.55 3.53
N LEU A 48 7.94 0.63 4.86
CA LEU A 48 8.73 1.65 5.56
C LEU A 48 10.23 1.54 5.23
N GLU A 49 10.77 0.33 5.11
CA GLU A 49 12.18 0.13 4.74
C GLU A 49 12.47 0.62 3.31
N VAL A 50 11.53 0.38 2.38
CA VAL A 50 11.61 0.94 1.02
C VAL A 50 11.51 2.46 1.05
N ALA A 51 10.51 3.01 1.73
CA ALA A 51 10.29 4.45 1.91
C ALA A 51 11.55 5.16 2.44
N LYS A 52 12.17 4.57 3.48
CA LYS A 52 13.41 5.08 4.07
C LYS A 52 14.58 5.06 3.08
N THR A 53 14.69 4.01 2.27
CA THR A 53 15.78 3.88 1.29
C THR A 53 15.64 4.88 0.15
N ILE A 54 14.42 5.07 -0.35
CA ILE A 54 14.16 6.02 -1.45
C ILE A 54 14.11 7.48 -0.97
N GLY A 55 14.06 7.71 0.35
CA GLY A 55 14.11 9.04 0.94
C GLY A 55 12.80 9.84 0.84
N THR A 56 11.65 9.15 0.89
CA THR A 56 10.34 9.82 0.84
C THR A 56 10.08 10.65 2.10
N GLU A 57 9.35 11.76 1.96
CA GLU A 57 8.92 12.59 3.10
C GLU A 57 7.70 12.01 3.81
N PHE A 58 6.74 11.52 3.03
CA PHE A 58 5.50 10.94 3.54
C PHE A 58 5.33 9.49 3.09
N ILE A 59 4.63 8.73 3.93
CA ILE A 59 4.06 7.44 3.57
C ILE A 59 2.54 7.55 3.67
N GLN A 60 1.85 7.11 2.64
CA GLN A 60 0.40 7.01 2.62
C GLN A 60 0.03 5.55 2.43
N ILE A 61 -0.91 5.04 3.21
CA ILE A 61 -1.39 3.67 3.05
C ILE A 61 -2.54 3.71 2.05
N ASP A 62 -2.48 2.86 1.03
CA ASP A 62 -3.65 2.56 0.20
C ASP A 62 -4.17 1.17 0.57
N SER A 63 -5.41 1.12 1.03
CA SER A 63 -6.08 -0.10 1.45
C SER A 63 -7.57 0.03 1.18
N PHE A 64 -8.20 -1.07 0.81
CA PHE A 64 -9.63 -1.12 0.51
C PHE A 64 -10.33 -2.08 1.46
N PRO A 65 -11.64 -1.89 1.74
CA PRO A 65 -12.43 -2.87 2.48
C PRO A 65 -12.25 -4.27 1.88
N PRO A 66 -12.36 -5.33 2.70
CA PRO A 66 -12.33 -6.69 2.18
C PRO A 66 -13.47 -6.86 1.17
N CYS A 67 -13.31 -7.76 0.20
CA CYS A 67 -14.41 -8.11 -0.70
C CYS A 67 -15.57 -8.67 0.13
N LEU A 68 -16.59 -7.85 0.34
CA LEU A 68 -17.80 -8.24 1.06
C LEU A 68 -18.76 -8.91 0.09
N GLU A 69 -19.33 -10.03 0.51
CA GLU A 69 -20.48 -10.64 -0.16
C GLU A 69 -21.76 -10.11 0.51
N CYS A 70 -22.66 -9.55 -0.30
CA CYS A 70 -23.99 -9.16 0.15
C CYS A 70 -24.86 -10.42 0.21
N LEU A 71 -25.12 -10.93 1.41
CA LEU A 71 -25.95 -12.12 1.61
C LEU A 71 -27.45 -11.83 1.48
N ASP A 72 -27.85 -10.58 1.76
CA ASP A 72 -29.23 -10.08 1.65
C ASP A 72 -29.22 -8.54 1.53
N GLY A 73 -30.24 -7.97 0.88
CA GLY A 73 -30.38 -6.53 0.59
C GLY A 73 -30.30 -6.19 -0.89
N VAL A 74 -30.35 -4.88 -1.19
CA VAL A 74 -30.18 -4.35 -2.55
C VAL A 74 -28.81 -3.69 -2.64
N GLN A 75 -27.94 -4.22 -3.51
CA GLN A 75 -26.67 -3.57 -3.83
C GLN A 75 -26.94 -2.42 -4.81
N TYR A 76 -26.70 -1.19 -4.36
CA TYR A 76 -26.71 -0.02 -5.23
C TYR A 76 -25.35 0.13 -5.90
N ASP A 77 -25.35 0.27 -7.22
CA ASP A 77 -24.17 0.55 -8.05
C ASP A 77 -24.47 1.76 -8.95
N SER A 78 -23.53 2.14 -9.82
CA SER A 78 -23.71 3.29 -10.71
C SER A 78 -24.87 3.17 -11.70
N GLU A 79 -25.42 1.98 -11.90
CA GLU A 79 -26.55 1.73 -12.80
C GLU A 79 -27.89 1.79 -12.07
N ASN A 80 -27.88 1.70 -10.73
CA ASN A 80 -29.06 1.50 -9.89
C ASN A 80 -29.24 2.58 -8.80
N VAL A 81 -28.48 3.68 -8.86
CA VAL A 81 -28.60 4.87 -8.00
C VAL A 81 -29.45 5.96 -8.67
#